data_AF-A0A9X2Z1Q5-F1
#
_entry.id   AF-A0A9X2Z1Q5-F1
#
_cell.length_a   1.000
_cell.length_b   1.000
_cell.length_c   1.000
_cell.angle_alpha   90.00
_cell.angle_beta   90.00
_cell.angle_gamma   90.00
#
_symmetry.space_group_name_H-M   'P 1'
#
loop_
_entity.id
_entity.type
_entity.pdbx_description
1 polymer ?
#
loop_
_entity_poly.entity_id
_entity_poly.type
_entity_poly.pdbx_seq_one_letter_code
_entity_poly.pdbx_strand_id
1 'polypeptide(L)'
;MGHRHLRTGLPGLLVHRQHLLHTTIHRSGGHAARHPGCQPRIAQTGRRAVGAGRGEGGGARVSTPGEPTFEESRRLQDRLHELIPGGAHTYARGSDQLPEFMTPVLTRGSGCRVWDADGNCYVEYGMGLRSVTLGHGYQPVLDAVTATIADGVNFTRPTVLELAAAEDFLSLVPAADMVKFAKNGSDATTAAVKLSRAVTGRRRVAMCTQPFFSTDDWFIGSTPMNAGIPDGCADAARFEYNDLESVSKALAGNDIACVIMEAASANAEPEPGFLEGVRALCDRHGSLLVFDEMITGFRWSAHGAQGVYGVEPDLSCWGKAMANGFPLAALAGKREYMELGGLRTERDRVFLLSTTHGPETASLAAFRAVVHAYRTEDPVGRMEHAGRLLAHGVTEAVAAAGLDEYVSVVGRPSCMVFVTRGPDGAPSQAYRTLFLQELLRRGVLGQSFITSAAHTDADVSATVDAVRAALPVYGTAIEAGTVEGLLEGRPVAPALRRSAHPRLLRGASSGVNRD
;
A
#
# COMPACT_ATOMS: atom_id res chain seq x y z
N MET A 1 -49.39 -42.69 -6.99
CA MET A 1 -49.71 -43.86 -6.13
C MET A 1 -48.73 -44.96 -6.56
N GLY A 2 -47.56 -45.13 -5.95
CA GLY A 2 -47.29 -45.79 -4.66
C GLY A 2 -47.10 -47.30 -4.91
N HIS A 3 -46.07 -48.05 -4.48
CA HIS A 3 -44.92 -47.86 -3.60
C HIS A 3 -43.98 -49.09 -3.76
N ARG A 4 -42.64 -48.89 -3.73
CA ARG A 4 -41.55 -49.58 -2.95
C ARG A 4 -41.46 -51.14 -2.96
N HIS A 5 -40.31 -51.84 -2.94
CA HIS A 5 -38.99 -51.59 -2.30
C HIS A 5 -37.89 -52.61 -2.78
N LEU A 6 -36.62 -52.15 -2.87
CA LEU A 6 -35.31 -52.74 -2.42
C LEU A 6 -34.90 -54.17 -2.90
N ARG A 7 -33.69 -54.50 -3.43
CA ARG A 7 -32.31 -54.33 -2.90
C ARG A 7 -31.25 -54.98 -3.86
N THR A 8 -30.02 -54.44 -3.82
CA THR A 8 -28.66 -55.03 -3.97
C THR A 8 -28.14 -55.66 -5.27
N GLY A 9 -26.96 -55.17 -5.74
CA GLY A 9 -25.95 -55.97 -6.46
C GLY A 9 -25.04 -55.19 -7.43
N LEU A 10 -23.86 -54.74 -6.96
CA LEU A 10 -22.71 -54.30 -7.79
C LEU A 10 -21.88 -55.52 -8.23
N PRO A 11 -21.18 -55.47 -9.39
CA PRO A 11 -19.70 -55.41 -9.37
C PRO A 11 -19.16 -54.54 -10.55
N GLY A 12 -17.92 -54.06 -10.62
CA GLY A 12 -16.71 -54.26 -9.82
C GLY A 12 -15.67 -53.21 -10.23
N LEU A 13 -14.80 -52.87 -9.27
CA LEU A 13 -13.77 -51.85 -9.29
C LEU A 13 -12.53 -52.31 -10.10
N LEU A 14 -12.01 -51.46 -11.00
CA LEU A 14 -10.64 -51.56 -11.51
C LEU A 14 -9.71 -50.88 -10.50
N VAL A 15 -8.78 -51.65 -9.95
CA VAL A 15 -7.74 -51.19 -9.01
C VAL A 15 -6.57 -50.61 -9.80
N HIS A 16 -6.28 -49.33 -9.62
CA HIS A 16 -5.00 -48.72 -10.03
C HIS A 16 -4.14 -48.45 -8.80
N ARG A 17 -2.92 -48.99 -8.84
CA ARG A 17 -1.92 -49.02 -7.77
C ARG A 17 -1.46 -47.60 -7.42
N GLN A 18 -1.60 -47.22 -6.15
CA GLN A 18 -0.82 -46.14 -5.55
C GLN A 18 0.56 -46.68 -5.15
N HIS A 19 1.63 -46.07 -5.68
CA HIS A 19 2.97 -46.21 -5.11
C HIS A 19 3.10 -45.27 -3.91
N LEU A 20 3.09 -45.85 -2.71
CA LEU A 20 3.55 -45.24 -1.48
C LEU A 20 5.08 -45.22 -1.48
N LEU A 21 5.66 -44.03 -1.64
CA LEU A 21 7.04 -43.76 -1.22
C LEU A 21 6.99 -43.29 0.24
N HIS A 22 7.39 -44.19 1.13
CA HIS A 22 7.72 -43.88 2.51
C HIS A 22 9.01 -43.06 2.52
N THR A 23 8.93 -41.78 2.86
CA THR A 23 10.09 -40.99 3.29
C THR A 23 9.92 -40.67 4.77
N THR A 24 10.75 -41.32 5.58
CA THR A 24 10.85 -41.18 7.03
C THR A 24 11.27 -39.74 7.37
N ILE A 25 10.34 -38.93 7.87
CA ILE A 25 10.65 -37.62 8.45
C ILE A 25 11.19 -37.86 9.87
N HIS A 26 12.51 -37.72 10.03
CA HIS A 26 13.10 -37.53 11.35
C HIS A 26 12.58 -36.21 11.95
N ARG A 27 11.81 -36.31 13.03
CA ARG A 27 11.54 -35.19 13.93
C ARG A 27 12.85 -34.76 14.59
N SER A 28 13.43 -33.64 14.16
CA SER A 28 14.40 -32.87 14.93
C SER A 28 13.70 -31.63 15.50
N GLY A 29 13.90 -31.41 16.80
CA GLY A 29 13.12 -30.52 17.64
C GLY A 29 13.10 -29.05 17.25
N GLY A 30 12.01 -28.40 17.65
CA GLY A 30 11.79 -26.97 17.50
C GLY A 30 12.94 -26.15 18.11
N HIS A 31 13.59 -25.37 17.25
CA HIS A 31 14.30 -24.17 17.64
C HIS A 31 13.36 -23.00 17.42
N ALA A 32 12.78 -22.50 18.52
CA ALA A 32 12.25 -21.14 18.53
C ALA A 32 13.42 -20.20 18.20
N ALA A 33 13.36 -19.55 17.04
CA ALA A 33 14.30 -18.50 16.68
C ALA A 33 14.16 -17.38 17.71
N ARG A 34 15.13 -17.29 18.63
CA ARG A 34 15.25 -16.15 19.53
C ARG A 34 15.62 -14.95 18.68
N HIS A 35 14.66 -14.04 18.50
CA HIS A 35 14.94 -12.70 17.99
C HIS A 35 15.95 -12.01 18.93
N PRO A 36 17.08 -11.47 18.43
CA PRO A 36 17.92 -10.61 19.24
C PRO A 36 17.13 -9.34 19.53
N GLY A 37 16.67 -9.19 20.77
CA GLY A 37 15.96 -8.01 21.24
C GLY A 37 16.81 -6.76 21.06
N CYS A 38 16.25 -5.76 20.41
CA CYS A 38 16.81 -4.40 20.35
C CYS A 38 16.46 -3.70 21.67
N GLN A 39 17.35 -3.77 22.67
CA GLN A 39 17.25 -2.86 23.83
C GLN A 39 18.03 -1.58 23.53
N PRO A 40 17.44 -0.38 23.77
CA PRO A 40 18.19 0.86 23.72
C PRO A 40 19.27 0.85 24.81
N ARG A 41 20.52 1.16 24.45
CA ARG A 41 21.62 1.27 25.41
C ARG A 41 21.41 2.51 26.28
N ILE A 42 20.88 2.33 27.50
CA ILE A 42 20.91 3.36 28.54
C ILE A 42 22.24 3.23 29.27
N ALA A 43 23.16 4.17 29.07
CA ALA A 43 24.47 4.16 29.69
C ALA A 43 24.38 4.55 31.18
N GLN A 44 24.85 3.66 32.07
CA GLN A 44 25.13 3.97 33.47
C GLN A 44 26.43 4.78 33.58
N THR A 45 26.39 5.93 34.24
CA THR A 45 27.50 6.87 34.37
C THR A 45 28.50 6.44 35.45
N GLY A 46 29.67 5.96 35.02
CA GLY A 46 30.85 5.78 35.86
C GLY A 46 31.84 6.94 35.68
N ARG A 47 32.09 7.71 36.75
CA ARG A 47 33.04 8.83 36.77
C ARG A 47 34.48 8.34 36.54
N ARG A 48 35.19 8.92 35.56
CA ARG A 48 36.65 9.11 35.60
C ARG A 48 37.04 10.46 35.02
N ALA A 49 37.91 11.14 35.74
CA ALA A 49 38.51 12.43 35.39
C ALA A 49 39.77 12.26 34.50
N VAL A 50 40.19 13.39 33.90
CA VAL A 50 41.45 13.76 33.20
C VAL A 50 41.09 14.30 31.81
N GLY A 51 41.57 15.42 31.28
CA GLY A 51 42.55 16.43 31.65
C GLY A 51 42.58 17.48 30.52
N ALA A 52 42.94 18.72 30.81
CA ALA A 52 42.80 19.86 29.91
C ALA A 52 43.79 19.86 28.72
N GLY A 53 43.30 20.23 27.54
CA GLY A 53 44.10 20.60 26.37
C GLY A 53 43.27 21.43 25.39
N ARG A 54 43.69 22.66 25.10
CA ARG A 54 43.04 23.61 24.18
C ARG A 54 43.49 23.38 22.74
N GLY A 55 42.56 23.47 21.79
CA GLY A 55 42.80 23.59 20.36
C GLY A 55 41.49 23.87 19.61
N GLU A 56 41.41 25.00 18.92
CA GLU A 56 40.23 25.54 18.23
C GLU A 56 40.05 25.00 16.79
N GLY A 57 38.79 24.95 16.32
CA GLY A 57 38.45 25.26 14.91
C GLY A 57 38.05 24.10 13.99
N GLY A 58 36.77 23.73 13.98
CA GLY A 58 36.17 22.86 12.97
C GLY A 58 34.90 22.18 13.47
N GLY A 59 33.75 22.84 13.36
CA GLY A 59 32.46 22.36 13.87
C GLY A 59 31.88 21.19 13.08
N ALA A 60 32.50 20.01 13.15
CA ALA A 60 31.79 18.75 12.97
C ALA A 60 31.06 18.48 14.29
N ARG A 61 29.71 18.44 14.26
CA ARG A 61 28.95 17.90 15.40
C ARG A 61 29.33 16.44 15.53
N VAL A 62 30.20 16.14 16.50
CA VAL A 62 30.43 14.77 16.97
C VAL A 62 29.09 14.28 17.49
N SER A 63 28.49 13.31 16.80
CA SER A 63 27.26 12.64 17.23
C SER A 63 27.43 12.17 18.67
N THR A 64 26.53 12.57 19.55
CA THR A 64 26.45 12.02 20.90
C THR A 64 26.20 10.50 20.81
N PRO A 65 26.82 9.67 21.66
CA PRO A 65 26.59 8.23 21.63
C PRO A 65 25.09 7.94 21.88
N GLY A 66 24.34 7.60 20.83
CA GLY A 66 22.92 7.25 20.91
C GLY A 66 21.98 7.92 19.91
N GLU A 67 22.38 9.01 19.22
CA GLU A 67 21.57 9.61 18.15
C GLU A 67 21.80 8.89 16.80
N PRO A 68 20.74 8.64 16.00
CA PRO A 68 20.88 8.00 14.70
C PRO A 68 21.61 8.91 13.72
N THR A 69 22.51 8.32 12.93
CA THR A 69 23.22 9.00 11.83
C THR A 69 22.57 8.64 10.50
N PHE A 70 22.67 9.52 9.50
CA PHE A 70 22.16 9.28 8.14
C PHE A 70 23.25 9.52 7.09
N GLU A 71 24.51 9.36 7.46
CA GLU A 71 25.65 9.73 6.61
C GLU A 71 25.75 8.81 5.39
N GLU A 72 25.68 7.50 5.63
CA GLU A 72 25.77 6.51 4.56
C GLU A 72 24.51 6.53 3.70
N SER A 73 23.33 6.66 4.32
CA SER A 73 22.07 6.81 3.58
C SER A 73 22.07 8.05 2.67
N ARG A 74 22.61 9.19 3.10
CA ARG A 74 22.76 10.38 2.23
C ARG A 74 23.71 10.12 1.07
N ARG A 75 24.87 9.52 1.34
CA ARG A 75 25.85 9.17 0.29
C ARG A 75 25.25 8.25 -0.77
N LEU A 76 24.47 7.26 -0.34
CA LEU A 76 23.74 6.36 -1.23
C LEU A 76 22.62 7.08 -1.98
N GLN A 77 21.88 7.98 -1.32
CA GLN A 77 20.81 8.75 -1.95
C GLN A 77 21.32 9.68 -3.06
N ASP A 78 22.49 10.28 -2.90
CA ASP A 78 23.14 11.06 -3.96
C ASP A 78 23.43 10.15 -5.17
N ARG A 79 23.94 8.94 -4.93
CA ARG A 79 24.18 7.95 -5.99
C ARG A 79 22.87 7.47 -6.63
N LEU A 80 21.80 7.32 -5.86
CA LEU A 80 20.47 7.00 -6.39
C LEU A 80 19.96 8.11 -7.30
N HIS A 81 20.16 9.38 -6.98
CA HIS A 81 19.78 10.50 -7.85
C HIS A 81 20.58 10.56 -9.16
N GLU A 82 21.85 10.10 -9.16
CA GLU A 82 22.66 9.99 -10.38
C GLU A 82 22.14 8.89 -11.33
N LEU A 83 21.56 7.81 -10.77
CA LEU A 83 21.23 6.60 -11.52
C LEU A 83 19.73 6.42 -11.79
N ILE A 84 18.87 7.01 -10.97
CA ILE A 84 17.43 6.78 -10.96
C ILE A 84 16.70 8.14 -10.93
N PRO A 85 15.82 8.43 -11.89
CA PRO A 85 14.97 9.62 -11.83
C PRO A 85 14.21 9.71 -10.50
N GLY A 86 14.36 10.84 -9.79
CA GLY A 86 13.76 11.05 -8.47
C GLY A 86 14.43 10.26 -7.33
N GLY A 87 15.51 9.51 -7.59
CA GLY A 87 16.26 8.76 -6.59
C GLY A 87 15.53 7.52 -6.06
N ALA A 88 14.43 7.12 -6.70
CA ALA A 88 13.63 5.95 -6.37
C ALA A 88 12.75 5.55 -7.56
N HIS A 89 12.37 4.27 -7.67
CA HIS A 89 11.46 3.78 -8.73
C HIS A 89 9.97 4.10 -8.47
N THR A 90 9.66 4.84 -7.40
CA THR A 90 8.28 5.23 -7.07
C THR A 90 8.32 6.56 -6.35
N TYR A 91 7.56 7.55 -6.83
CA TYR A 91 7.59 8.91 -6.27
C TYR A 91 7.21 8.98 -4.78
N ALA A 92 6.31 8.11 -4.31
CA ALA A 92 5.99 8.01 -2.87
C ALA A 92 7.16 7.52 -1.99
N ARG A 93 8.21 6.94 -2.59
CA ARG A 93 9.47 6.55 -1.95
C ARG A 93 10.61 7.54 -2.24
N GLY A 94 10.32 8.64 -2.96
CA GLY A 94 11.30 9.65 -3.30
C GLY A 94 11.91 10.28 -2.05
N SER A 95 13.15 10.74 -2.19
CA SER A 95 13.87 11.47 -1.11
C SER A 95 13.17 12.77 -0.69
N ASP A 96 12.25 13.27 -1.51
CA ASP A 96 11.42 14.45 -1.26
C ASP A 96 10.15 14.15 -0.47
N GLN A 97 9.92 12.88 -0.10
CA GLN A 97 8.85 12.43 0.79
C GLN A 97 9.31 12.25 2.25
N LEU A 98 10.60 12.53 2.52
CA LEU A 98 11.22 12.53 3.84
C LEU A 98 12.02 13.84 4.06
N PRO A 99 12.38 14.18 5.32
CA PRO A 99 13.26 15.33 5.58
C PRO A 99 14.56 15.22 4.78
N GLU A 100 15.06 16.33 4.21
CA GLU A 100 16.10 16.33 3.17
C GLU A 100 17.34 15.49 3.49
N PHE A 101 17.77 15.53 4.74
CA PHE A 101 19.00 14.88 5.19
C PHE A 101 18.76 13.61 6.00
N MET A 102 17.51 13.16 6.08
CA MET A 102 17.05 11.96 6.78
C MET A 102 16.24 11.07 5.85
N THR A 103 16.93 10.51 4.85
CA THR A 103 16.37 9.62 3.83
C THR A 103 16.97 8.21 4.00
N PRO A 104 16.48 7.38 4.93
CA PRO A 104 17.07 6.07 5.21
C PRO A 104 17.08 5.20 3.95
N VAL A 105 18.26 4.71 3.58
CA VAL A 105 18.39 3.72 2.51
C VAL A 105 18.34 2.34 3.13
N LEU A 106 17.19 1.68 2.99
CA LEU A 106 16.90 0.40 3.64
C LEU A 106 17.72 -0.76 3.06
N THR A 107 18.22 -1.62 3.94
CA THR A 107 19.02 -2.81 3.58
C THR A 107 18.29 -4.12 3.84
N ARG A 108 17.41 -4.16 4.85
CA ARG A 108 16.61 -5.35 5.19
C ARG A 108 15.38 -5.01 6.02
N GLY A 109 14.42 -5.95 6.05
CA GLY A 109 13.24 -5.89 6.90
C GLY A 109 12.89 -7.26 7.49
N SER A 110 12.22 -7.27 8.63
CA SER A 110 11.73 -8.47 9.33
C SER A 110 10.56 -8.08 10.23
N GLY A 111 9.41 -8.74 10.09
CA GLY A 111 8.19 -8.35 10.80
C GLY A 111 7.81 -6.90 10.43
N CYS A 112 7.50 -6.06 11.41
CA CYS A 112 7.24 -4.63 11.20
C CYS A 112 8.49 -3.74 11.34
N ARG A 113 9.71 -4.32 11.28
CA ARG A 113 10.95 -3.57 11.46
C ARG A 113 11.82 -3.57 10.22
N VAL A 114 12.53 -2.46 10.02
CA VAL A 114 13.51 -2.29 8.94
C VAL A 114 14.82 -1.70 9.46
N TRP A 115 15.88 -1.93 8.71
CA TRP A 115 17.21 -1.40 8.98
C TRP A 115 17.74 -0.68 7.76
N ASP A 116 18.40 0.45 7.99
CA ASP A 116 19.06 1.22 6.93
C ASP A 116 20.54 0.88 6.79
N ALA A 117 21.23 1.57 5.89
CA ALA A 117 22.64 1.41 5.61
C ALA A 117 23.55 1.96 6.73
N ASP A 118 23.03 2.84 7.59
CA ASP A 118 23.71 3.37 8.76
C ASP A 118 23.57 2.42 9.98
N GLY A 119 22.72 1.39 9.88
CA GLY A 119 22.47 0.42 10.94
C GLY A 119 21.36 0.84 11.91
N ASN A 120 20.65 1.93 11.62
CA ASN A 120 19.48 2.35 12.40
C ASN A 120 18.37 1.31 12.25
N CYS A 121 17.56 1.14 13.30
CA CYS A 121 16.40 0.25 13.30
C CYS A 121 15.12 1.06 13.48
N TYR A 122 14.12 0.78 12.65
CA TYR A 122 12.84 1.47 12.68
C TYR A 122 11.68 0.50 12.87
N VAL A 123 10.68 0.90 13.64
CA VAL A 123 9.30 0.39 13.46
C VAL A 123 8.76 1.06 12.19
N GLU A 124 8.36 0.26 11.20
CA GLU A 124 7.91 0.74 9.90
C GLU A 124 6.38 0.72 9.76
N TYR A 125 5.81 1.86 9.39
CA TYR A 125 4.39 2.01 9.04
C TYR A 125 4.20 2.29 7.55
N GLY A 126 3.07 1.85 6.99
CA GLY A 126 2.79 1.98 5.55
C GLY A 126 3.63 1.03 4.69
N MET A 127 4.14 -0.05 5.30
CA MET A 127 5.06 -1.03 4.76
C MET A 127 4.77 -1.39 3.30
N GLY A 128 5.79 -1.23 2.45
CA GLY A 128 5.70 -1.52 1.02
C GLY A 128 4.63 -0.69 0.29
N LEU A 129 4.34 0.54 0.75
CA LEU A 129 3.22 1.36 0.26
C LEU A 129 1.86 0.65 0.39
N ARG A 130 1.64 0.04 1.56
CA ARG A 130 0.45 -0.76 1.93
C ARG A 130 0.40 -2.18 1.34
N SER A 131 1.45 -2.65 0.65
CA SER A 131 1.50 -3.99 0.05
C SER A 131 1.90 -5.11 1.01
N VAL A 132 2.45 -4.78 2.18
CA VAL A 132 2.85 -5.77 3.18
C VAL A 132 1.90 -5.69 4.37
N THR A 133 1.15 -6.76 4.61
CA THR A 133 0.17 -6.86 5.72
C THR A 133 0.55 -7.93 6.74
N LEU A 134 1.30 -8.96 6.36
CA LEU A 134 1.74 -10.03 7.27
C LEU A 134 3.12 -9.77 7.88
N GLY A 135 3.79 -8.69 7.45
CA GLY A 135 5.14 -8.34 7.85
C GLY A 135 6.20 -8.71 6.81
N HIS A 136 7.37 -8.09 6.89
CA HIS A 136 8.52 -8.40 6.05
C HIS A 136 9.06 -9.78 6.37
N GLY A 137 9.40 -10.53 5.33
CA GLY A 137 9.98 -11.87 5.47
C GLY A 137 9.05 -12.87 6.16
N TYR A 138 7.73 -12.73 6.01
CA TYR A 138 6.76 -13.68 6.57
C TYR A 138 7.02 -15.09 6.04
N GLN A 139 7.48 -15.98 6.92
CA GLN A 139 8.09 -17.26 6.55
C GLN A 139 7.21 -18.15 5.66
N PRO A 140 5.89 -18.34 5.92
CA PRO A 140 5.05 -19.15 5.05
C PRO A 140 4.98 -18.66 3.59
N VAL A 141 5.07 -17.35 3.38
CA VAL A 141 5.14 -16.78 2.01
C VAL A 141 6.51 -17.06 1.39
N LEU A 142 7.60 -16.90 2.14
CA LEU A 142 8.95 -17.18 1.65
C LEU A 142 9.13 -18.66 1.28
N ASP A 143 8.61 -19.58 2.08
CA ASP A 143 8.69 -21.02 1.85
C ASP A 143 7.93 -21.40 0.56
N ALA A 144 6.70 -20.89 0.39
CA ALA A 144 5.90 -21.13 -0.80
C ALA A 144 6.56 -20.62 -2.08
N VAL A 145 7.13 -19.41 -2.02
CA VAL A 145 7.87 -18.79 -3.12
C VAL A 145 9.12 -19.59 -3.44
N THR A 146 9.94 -19.90 -2.44
CA THR A 146 11.23 -20.60 -2.61
C THR A 146 11.03 -21.98 -3.21
N ALA A 147 10.03 -22.72 -2.74
CA ALA A 147 9.68 -24.02 -3.31
C ALA A 147 9.26 -23.89 -4.78
N THR A 148 8.43 -22.90 -5.11
CA THR A 148 7.88 -22.74 -6.46
C THR A 148 8.92 -22.30 -7.48
N ILE A 149 9.84 -21.39 -7.13
CA ILE A 149 10.86 -20.93 -8.09
C ILE A 149 11.86 -22.02 -8.46
N ALA A 150 12.04 -23.04 -7.62
CA ALA A 150 12.92 -24.17 -7.91
C ALA A 150 12.42 -25.03 -9.07
N ASP A 151 11.11 -25.03 -9.34
CA ASP A 151 10.49 -25.74 -10.47
C ASP A 151 10.59 -24.95 -11.80
N GLY A 152 11.13 -23.74 -11.76
CA GLY A 152 11.18 -22.81 -12.89
C GLY A 152 10.07 -21.76 -12.85
N VAL A 153 10.26 -20.69 -13.63
CA VAL A 153 9.38 -19.51 -13.64
C VAL A 153 9.09 -19.07 -15.07
N ASN A 154 7.94 -18.41 -15.25
CA ASN A 154 7.53 -17.73 -16.48
C ASN A 154 7.47 -18.64 -17.73
N PHE A 155 6.62 -19.66 -17.65
CA PHE A 155 6.42 -20.66 -18.70
C PHE A 155 5.63 -20.12 -19.91
N THR A 156 5.77 -20.78 -21.06
CA THR A 156 5.04 -20.43 -22.31
C THR A 156 3.60 -20.89 -22.34
N ARG A 157 3.20 -21.75 -21.39
CA ARG A 157 1.85 -22.30 -21.25
C ARG A 157 1.37 -22.14 -19.81
N PRO A 158 0.05 -22.03 -19.57
CA PRO A 158 -0.49 -21.92 -18.23
C PRO A 158 -0.08 -23.09 -17.33
N THR A 159 0.18 -22.77 -16.07
CA THR A 159 0.51 -23.70 -14.98
C THR A 159 -0.73 -24.11 -14.19
N VAL A 160 -0.65 -25.23 -13.47
CA VAL A 160 -1.70 -25.62 -12.51
C VAL A 160 -1.83 -24.62 -11.35
N LEU A 161 -0.75 -23.87 -11.07
CA LEU A 161 -0.76 -22.82 -10.05
C LEU A 161 -1.61 -21.62 -10.45
N GLU A 162 -1.62 -21.24 -11.73
CA GLU A 162 -2.51 -20.20 -12.26
C GLU A 162 -3.98 -20.54 -12.05
N LEU A 163 -4.35 -21.80 -12.34
CA LEU A 163 -5.72 -22.28 -12.12
C LEU A 163 -6.07 -22.22 -10.62
N ALA A 164 -5.22 -22.79 -9.77
CA ALA A 164 -5.48 -22.83 -8.33
C ALA A 164 -5.53 -21.44 -7.69
N ALA A 165 -4.68 -20.50 -8.14
CA ALA A 165 -4.72 -19.11 -7.70
C ALA A 165 -5.99 -18.40 -8.16
N ALA A 166 -6.46 -18.66 -9.38
CA ALA A 166 -7.72 -18.11 -9.87
C ALA A 166 -8.92 -18.63 -9.05
N GLU A 167 -8.96 -19.92 -8.72
CA GLU A 167 -10.00 -20.53 -7.87
C GLU A 167 -9.97 -19.96 -6.44
N ASP A 168 -8.78 -19.86 -5.84
CA ASP A 168 -8.62 -19.25 -4.52
C ASP A 168 -9.08 -17.79 -4.51
N PHE A 169 -8.73 -17.01 -5.53
CA PHE A 169 -9.15 -15.62 -5.66
C PHE A 169 -10.68 -15.48 -5.82
N LEU A 170 -11.28 -16.24 -6.75
CA LEU A 170 -12.73 -16.16 -7.01
C LEU A 170 -13.57 -16.66 -5.83
N SER A 171 -13.01 -17.52 -4.97
CA SER A 171 -13.67 -17.90 -3.72
C SER A 171 -13.73 -16.77 -2.68
N LEU A 172 -12.88 -15.74 -2.81
CA LEU A 172 -12.80 -14.61 -1.89
C LEU A 172 -13.57 -13.39 -2.38
N VAL A 173 -13.67 -13.18 -3.70
CA VAL A 173 -14.24 -11.96 -4.27
C VAL A 173 -15.73 -12.13 -4.61
N PRO A 174 -16.65 -11.48 -3.88
CA PRO A 174 -18.08 -11.56 -4.18
C PRO A 174 -18.39 -11.12 -5.61
N ALA A 175 -19.42 -11.72 -6.22
CA ALA A 175 -19.94 -11.38 -7.56
C ALA A 175 -18.96 -11.49 -8.76
N ALA A 176 -17.71 -11.87 -8.56
CA ALA A 176 -16.75 -12.09 -9.64
C ALA A 176 -16.81 -13.53 -10.16
N ASP A 177 -17.00 -13.70 -11.47
CA ASP A 177 -16.97 -15.01 -12.13
C ASP A 177 -15.61 -15.36 -12.75
N MET A 178 -14.81 -14.33 -13.01
CA MET A 178 -13.55 -14.42 -13.74
C MET A 178 -12.53 -13.45 -13.16
N VAL A 179 -11.27 -13.86 -13.22
CA VAL A 179 -10.12 -13.06 -12.80
C VAL A 179 -9.04 -13.07 -13.89
N LYS A 180 -8.31 -11.97 -13.97
CA LYS A 180 -7.11 -11.87 -14.80
C LYS A 180 -5.98 -11.21 -14.02
N PHE A 181 -4.89 -11.95 -13.81
CA PHE A 181 -3.73 -11.46 -13.07
C PHE A 181 -2.84 -10.53 -13.92
N ALA A 182 -2.25 -9.55 -13.25
CA ALA A 182 -1.27 -8.59 -13.75
C ALA A 182 -0.20 -8.36 -12.66
N LYS A 183 0.72 -7.42 -12.89
CA LYS A 183 1.78 -7.10 -11.92
C LYS A 183 1.57 -5.77 -11.21
N ASN A 184 0.97 -4.81 -11.90
CA ASN A 184 0.78 -3.47 -11.39
C ASN A 184 -0.70 -3.10 -11.39
N GLY A 185 -1.11 -2.27 -10.43
CA GLY A 185 -2.51 -1.88 -10.30
C GLY A 185 -3.05 -1.05 -11.47
N SER A 186 -2.19 -0.21 -12.04
CA SER A 186 -2.51 0.62 -13.21
C SER A 186 -2.91 -0.21 -14.43
N ASP A 187 -2.30 -1.37 -14.63
CA ASP A 187 -2.71 -2.30 -15.70
C ASP A 187 -4.16 -2.75 -15.48
N ALA A 188 -4.50 -3.14 -14.24
CA ALA A 188 -5.83 -3.63 -13.88
C ALA A 188 -6.90 -2.53 -14.02
N THR A 189 -6.65 -1.32 -13.52
CA THR A 189 -7.62 -0.22 -13.62
C THR A 189 -7.79 0.27 -15.06
N THR A 190 -6.70 0.35 -15.83
CA THR A 190 -6.76 0.65 -17.27
C THR A 190 -7.53 -0.42 -18.04
N ALA A 191 -7.33 -1.69 -17.72
CA ALA A 191 -8.08 -2.79 -18.33
C ALA A 191 -9.57 -2.72 -17.98
N ALA A 192 -9.93 -2.38 -16.73
CA ALA A 192 -11.32 -2.17 -16.32
C ALA A 192 -11.99 -1.03 -17.10
N VAL A 193 -11.29 0.09 -17.30
CA VAL A 193 -11.77 1.22 -18.11
C VAL A 193 -11.97 0.80 -19.57
N LYS A 194 -10.99 0.13 -20.19
CA LYS A 194 -11.09 -0.35 -21.57
C LYS A 194 -12.26 -1.32 -21.75
N LEU A 195 -12.41 -2.23 -20.80
CA LEU A 195 -13.50 -3.21 -20.80
C LEU A 195 -14.86 -2.51 -20.67
N SER A 196 -14.98 -1.55 -19.74
CA SER A 196 -16.23 -0.80 -19.53
C SER A 196 -16.65 -0.01 -20.77
N ARG A 197 -15.69 0.60 -21.47
CA ARG A 197 -15.94 1.28 -22.76
C ARG A 197 -16.44 0.30 -23.81
N ALA A 198 -15.84 -0.88 -23.91
CA ALA A 198 -16.26 -1.90 -24.87
C ALA A 198 -17.64 -2.48 -24.55
N VAL A 199 -17.96 -2.68 -23.26
CA VAL A 199 -19.30 -3.14 -22.83
C VAL A 199 -20.37 -2.14 -23.23
N THR A 200 -20.17 -0.87 -22.87
CA THR A 200 -21.20 0.19 -22.96
C THR A 200 -21.23 0.92 -24.32
N GLY A 201 -20.15 0.88 -25.09
CA GLY A 201 -19.97 1.70 -26.29
C GLY A 201 -19.74 3.20 -25.99
N ARG A 202 -19.51 3.56 -24.72
CA ARG A 202 -19.36 4.95 -24.27
C ARG A 202 -17.89 5.31 -24.07
N ARG A 203 -17.59 6.60 -24.06
CA ARG A 203 -16.20 7.08 -24.12
C ARG A 203 -15.66 7.54 -22.77
N ARG A 204 -16.45 8.31 -22.02
CA ARG A 204 -15.95 9.01 -20.81
C ARG A 204 -16.01 8.11 -19.58
N VAL A 205 -15.25 8.49 -18.56
CA VAL A 205 -15.22 7.84 -17.26
C VAL A 205 -15.65 8.85 -16.21
N ALA A 206 -16.43 8.46 -15.21
CA ALA A 206 -16.64 9.25 -14.01
C ALA A 206 -15.67 8.76 -12.94
N MET A 207 -14.77 9.64 -12.50
CA MET A 207 -13.73 9.32 -11.51
C MET A 207 -13.95 10.09 -10.22
N CYS A 208 -13.87 9.40 -9.08
CA CYS A 208 -13.86 10.06 -7.79
C CYS A 208 -12.64 10.98 -7.65
N THR A 209 -12.69 11.99 -6.78
CA THR A 209 -11.56 12.87 -6.42
C THR A 209 -10.48 12.22 -5.54
N GLN A 210 -10.47 10.90 -5.46
CA GLN A 210 -9.44 10.11 -4.79
C GLN A 210 -8.07 10.25 -5.48
N PRO A 211 -6.97 10.08 -4.72
CA PRO A 211 -5.68 10.63 -5.09
C PRO A 211 -4.99 9.91 -6.26
N PHE A 212 -5.33 8.65 -6.54
CA PHE A 212 -4.61 7.85 -7.54
C PHE A 212 -5.40 6.64 -8.03
N PHE A 213 -5.52 6.45 -9.35
CA PHE A 213 -6.05 5.21 -9.95
C PHE A 213 -5.10 4.53 -10.95
N SER A 214 -4.27 5.28 -11.67
CA SER A 214 -3.39 4.70 -12.69
C SER A 214 -2.21 5.60 -13.02
N THR A 215 -1.09 5.03 -13.48
CA THR A 215 -0.02 5.76 -14.16
C THR A 215 -0.33 6.06 -15.62
N ASP A 216 -1.40 5.49 -16.16
CA ASP A 216 -1.71 5.61 -17.57
C ASP A 216 -2.45 6.92 -17.89
N ASP A 217 -2.35 7.34 -19.14
CA ASP A 217 -2.75 8.64 -19.66
C ASP A 217 -4.18 9.07 -19.28
N TRP A 218 -5.11 8.11 -19.19
CA TRP A 218 -6.51 8.38 -18.83
C TRP A 218 -6.68 8.95 -17.43
N PHE A 219 -5.75 8.66 -16.52
CA PHE A 219 -5.71 9.24 -15.18
C PHE A 219 -4.63 10.31 -15.07
N ILE A 220 -3.37 10.00 -15.40
CA ILE A 220 -2.25 10.93 -15.20
C ILE A 220 -2.43 12.23 -15.97
N GLY A 221 -3.06 12.18 -17.15
CA GLY A 221 -3.39 13.37 -17.94
C GLY A 221 -4.21 14.43 -17.19
N SER A 222 -4.95 14.02 -16.15
CA SER A 222 -5.75 14.92 -15.31
C SER A 222 -5.05 15.43 -14.05
N THR A 223 -3.80 15.02 -13.81
CA THR A 223 -3.02 15.43 -12.64
C THR A 223 -2.10 16.61 -12.97
N PRO A 224 -1.56 17.34 -11.97
CA PRO A 224 -0.57 18.39 -12.22
C PRO A 224 0.74 17.90 -12.84
N MET A 225 1.01 16.59 -12.84
CA MET A 225 2.23 15.96 -13.36
C MET A 225 1.91 15.20 -14.67
N ASN A 226 1.41 15.91 -15.67
CA ASN A 226 0.91 15.34 -16.94
C ASN A 226 1.77 15.67 -18.17
N ALA A 227 3.04 16.05 -17.98
CA ALA A 227 3.94 16.31 -19.10
C ALA A 227 4.13 15.05 -19.96
N GLY A 228 3.98 15.20 -21.28
CA GLY A 228 4.10 14.09 -22.25
C GLY A 228 2.78 13.37 -22.57
N ILE A 229 1.67 13.73 -21.92
CA ILE A 229 0.35 13.13 -22.18
C ILE A 229 -0.38 13.95 -23.26
N PRO A 230 -0.89 13.34 -24.34
CA PRO A 230 -1.65 14.06 -25.36
C PRO A 230 -2.94 14.68 -24.82
N ASP A 231 -3.35 15.79 -25.42
CA ASP A 231 -4.62 16.44 -25.08
C ASP A 231 -5.82 15.51 -25.31
N GLY A 232 -6.77 15.53 -24.38
CA GLY A 232 -8.01 14.74 -24.46
C GLY A 232 -7.90 13.28 -24.00
N CYS A 233 -6.72 12.77 -23.66
CA CYS A 233 -6.56 11.39 -23.15
C CYS A 233 -7.27 11.15 -21.80
N ALA A 234 -7.34 12.19 -20.95
CA ALA A 234 -8.00 12.14 -19.64
C ALA A 234 -9.40 12.77 -19.64
N ASP A 235 -10.19 12.56 -20.71
CA ASP A 235 -11.57 13.04 -20.72
C ASP A 235 -12.46 12.23 -19.77
N ALA A 236 -12.58 12.76 -18.55
CA ALA A 236 -13.34 12.18 -17.46
C ALA A 236 -14.14 13.23 -16.70
N ALA A 237 -15.35 12.86 -16.30
CA ALA A 237 -16.10 13.60 -15.30
C ALA A 237 -15.52 13.33 -13.90
N ARG A 238 -15.58 14.34 -13.03
CA ARG A 238 -15.17 14.23 -11.62
C ARG A 238 -16.39 14.29 -10.71
N PHE A 239 -16.33 13.55 -9.61
CA PHE A 239 -17.32 13.59 -8.54
C PHE A 239 -16.63 13.46 -7.18
N GLU A 240 -17.27 13.96 -6.13
CA GLU A 240 -16.74 13.94 -4.77
C GLU A 240 -17.19 12.68 -4.02
N TYR A 241 -16.29 12.13 -3.21
CA TYR A 241 -16.61 11.00 -2.34
C TYR A 241 -17.66 11.41 -1.29
N ASN A 242 -18.61 10.51 -0.96
CA ASN A 242 -19.75 10.79 -0.09
C ASN A 242 -20.75 11.87 -0.59
N ASP A 243 -20.71 12.26 -1.88
CA ASP A 243 -21.66 13.20 -2.47
C ASP A 243 -22.40 12.57 -3.68
N LEU A 244 -23.59 12.01 -3.43
CA LEU A 244 -24.44 11.42 -4.47
C LEU A 244 -24.94 12.41 -5.52
N GLU A 245 -25.07 13.70 -5.15
CA GLU A 245 -25.51 14.72 -6.10
C GLU A 245 -24.40 14.97 -7.14
N SER A 246 -23.14 15.01 -6.70
CA SER A 246 -22.00 15.12 -7.61
C SER A 246 -21.87 13.90 -8.53
N VAL A 247 -22.17 12.69 -8.05
CA VAL A 247 -22.20 11.46 -8.87
C VAL A 247 -23.30 11.56 -9.93
N SER A 248 -24.50 11.97 -9.53
CA SER A 248 -25.63 12.17 -10.45
C SER A 248 -25.31 13.19 -11.54
N LYS A 249 -24.68 14.33 -11.17
CA LYS A 249 -24.21 15.34 -12.12
C LYS A 249 -23.14 14.79 -13.07
N ALA A 250 -22.18 14.00 -12.59
CA ALA A 250 -21.14 13.39 -13.40
C ALA A 250 -21.69 12.39 -14.43
N LEU A 251 -22.81 11.72 -14.11
CA LEU A 251 -23.50 10.77 -14.98
C LEU A 251 -24.49 11.43 -15.96
N ALA A 252 -24.71 12.74 -15.86
CA ALA A 252 -25.58 13.46 -16.76
C ALA A 252 -25.10 13.35 -18.23
N GLY A 253 -26.04 13.15 -19.16
CA GLY A 253 -25.74 13.05 -20.60
C GLY A 253 -25.41 11.63 -21.10
N ASN A 254 -25.33 10.62 -20.23
CA ASN A 254 -25.25 9.19 -20.59
C ASN A 254 -24.07 8.77 -21.49
N ASP A 255 -22.95 9.51 -21.50
CA ASP A 255 -21.69 9.14 -22.19
C ASP A 255 -20.62 8.57 -21.22
N ILE A 256 -21.03 8.16 -20.02
CA ILE A 256 -20.13 7.55 -19.03
C ILE A 256 -20.12 6.03 -19.18
N ALA A 257 -18.95 5.45 -19.47
CA ALA A 257 -18.74 4.00 -19.55
C ALA A 257 -18.70 3.35 -18.17
N CYS A 258 -18.02 3.99 -17.22
CA CYS A 258 -17.95 3.51 -15.84
C CYS A 258 -17.78 4.63 -14.83
N VAL A 259 -18.23 4.35 -13.61
CA VAL A 259 -17.86 5.05 -12.37
C VAL A 259 -16.73 4.26 -11.73
N ILE A 260 -15.57 4.89 -11.50
CA ILE A 260 -14.42 4.27 -10.83
C ILE A 260 -14.09 5.00 -9.52
N MET A 261 -13.92 4.22 -8.45
CA MET A 261 -13.63 4.72 -7.11
C MET A 261 -13.01 3.64 -6.21
N GLU A 262 -12.21 4.05 -5.21
CA GLU A 262 -11.96 3.21 -4.03
C GLU A 262 -13.25 3.20 -3.20
N ALA A 263 -13.75 2.02 -2.80
CA ALA A 263 -15.01 1.91 -2.03
C ALA A 263 -14.89 2.40 -0.58
N ALA A 264 -13.67 2.52 -0.07
CA ALA A 264 -13.29 3.19 1.16
C ALA A 264 -11.85 3.68 1.00
N SER A 265 -11.47 4.75 1.70
CA SER A 265 -10.12 5.31 1.62
C SER A 265 -9.49 5.46 3.00
N ALA A 266 -8.19 5.75 3.04
CA ALA A 266 -7.51 6.04 4.30
C ALA A 266 -8.06 7.28 5.02
N ASN A 267 -8.75 8.19 4.31
CA ASN A 267 -9.21 9.46 4.87
C ASN A 267 -10.70 9.43 5.26
N ALA A 268 -11.49 8.55 4.67
CA ALA A 268 -12.93 8.51 4.87
C ALA A 268 -13.51 7.12 4.58
N GLU A 269 -14.43 6.72 5.46
CA GLU A 269 -15.36 5.61 5.24
C GLU A 269 -16.58 6.09 4.44
N PRO A 270 -17.29 5.21 3.71
CA PRO A 270 -18.53 5.58 3.04
C PRO A 270 -19.61 5.95 4.08
N GLU A 271 -20.30 7.07 3.85
CA GLU A 271 -21.49 7.41 4.63
C GLU A 271 -22.62 6.41 4.34
N PRO A 272 -23.54 6.17 5.30
CA PRO A 272 -24.66 5.25 5.11
C PRO A 272 -25.44 5.55 3.82
N GLY A 273 -25.61 4.54 2.96
CA GLY A 273 -26.36 4.66 1.71
C GLY A 273 -25.58 5.26 0.52
N PHE A 274 -24.33 5.70 0.71
CA PHE A 274 -23.54 6.28 -0.37
C PHE A 274 -23.20 5.24 -1.44
N LEU A 275 -22.63 4.10 -1.08
CA LEU A 275 -22.22 3.08 -2.06
C LEU A 275 -23.43 2.45 -2.77
N GLU A 276 -24.52 2.23 -2.04
CA GLU A 276 -25.80 1.75 -2.59
C GLU A 276 -26.39 2.78 -3.57
N GLY A 277 -26.31 4.06 -3.23
CA GLY A 277 -26.72 5.16 -4.09
C GLY A 277 -25.89 5.22 -5.39
N VAL A 278 -24.56 5.08 -5.30
CA VAL A 278 -23.67 5.03 -6.47
C VAL A 278 -24.02 3.83 -7.36
N ARG A 279 -24.22 2.64 -6.77
CA ARG A 279 -24.65 1.43 -7.49
C ARG A 279 -25.96 1.66 -8.23
N ALA A 280 -26.98 2.18 -7.55
CA ALA A 280 -28.28 2.46 -8.15
C ALA A 280 -28.22 3.51 -9.27
N LEU A 281 -27.34 4.51 -9.15
CA LEU A 281 -27.09 5.48 -10.22
C LEU A 281 -26.40 4.83 -11.43
N CYS A 282 -25.40 3.98 -11.20
CA CYS A 282 -24.76 3.22 -12.28
C CYS A 282 -25.77 2.39 -13.07
N ASP A 283 -26.66 1.67 -12.37
CA ASP A 283 -27.70 0.83 -12.99
C ASP A 283 -28.69 1.66 -13.81
N ARG A 284 -29.17 2.78 -13.23
CA ARG A 284 -30.11 3.69 -13.89
C ARG A 284 -29.54 4.27 -15.17
N HIS A 285 -28.25 4.62 -15.16
CA HIS A 285 -27.57 5.25 -16.29
C HIS A 285 -26.93 4.23 -17.23
N GLY A 286 -26.90 2.93 -16.92
CA GLY A 286 -26.23 1.91 -17.73
C GLY A 286 -24.70 2.07 -17.77
N SER A 287 -24.11 2.62 -16.72
CA SER A 287 -22.66 2.71 -16.52
C SER A 287 -22.19 1.55 -15.65
N LEU A 288 -20.98 1.03 -15.86
CA LEU A 288 -20.43 0.01 -14.97
C LEU A 288 -19.91 0.65 -13.68
N LEU A 289 -20.08 -0.02 -12.54
CA LEU A 289 -19.41 0.33 -11.29
C LEU A 289 -18.08 -0.44 -11.19
N VAL A 290 -16.98 0.29 -11.02
CA VAL A 290 -15.64 -0.26 -10.85
C VAL A 290 -15.09 0.12 -9.48
N PHE A 291 -14.86 -0.87 -8.63
CA PHE A 291 -14.14 -0.64 -7.37
C PHE A 291 -12.64 -0.85 -7.53
N ASP A 292 -11.86 0.16 -7.15
CA ASP A 292 -10.44 0.03 -6.89
C ASP A 292 -10.24 -0.51 -5.46
N GLU A 293 -9.94 -1.80 -5.38
CA GLU A 293 -9.68 -2.54 -4.14
C GLU A 293 -8.17 -2.67 -3.86
N MET A 294 -7.33 -1.85 -4.49
CA MET A 294 -5.88 -1.96 -4.34
C MET A 294 -5.42 -1.70 -2.91
N ILE A 295 -6.16 -0.92 -2.12
CA ILE A 295 -5.84 -0.64 -0.71
C ILE A 295 -6.73 -1.44 0.23
N THR A 296 -8.03 -1.51 -0.06
CA THR A 296 -9.05 -2.13 0.79
C THR A 296 -9.00 -3.65 0.74
N GLY A 297 -8.63 -4.26 -0.38
CA GLY A 297 -8.39 -5.69 -0.50
C GLY A 297 -7.35 -6.19 0.49
N PHE A 298 -7.67 -7.24 1.25
CA PHE A 298 -6.84 -7.83 2.30
C PHE A 298 -6.47 -6.89 3.47
N ARG A 299 -7.05 -5.68 3.54
CA ARG A 299 -6.88 -4.73 4.66
C ARG A 299 -8.19 -4.44 5.37
N TRP A 300 -9.24 -4.19 4.59
CA TRP A 300 -10.61 -4.09 5.09
C TRP A 300 -11.13 -5.46 5.49
N SER A 301 -10.99 -6.39 4.56
CA SER A 301 -11.23 -7.82 4.75
C SER A 301 -10.50 -8.60 3.64
N ALA A 302 -10.42 -9.93 3.74
CA ALA A 302 -9.99 -10.76 2.60
C ALA A 302 -10.95 -10.65 1.39
N HIS A 303 -12.18 -10.19 1.62
CA HIS A 303 -13.24 -9.99 0.65
C HIS A 303 -13.33 -8.53 0.14
N GLY A 304 -12.34 -7.69 0.46
CA GLY A 304 -12.31 -6.28 0.10
C GLY A 304 -13.31 -5.41 0.88
N ALA A 305 -13.41 -4.15 0.48
CA ALA A 305 -14.43 -3.23 0.96
C ALA A 305 -15.82 -3.64 0.44
N GLN A 306 -15.93 -4.19 -0.77
CA GLN A 306 -17.19 -4.71 -1.29
C GLN A 306 -17.83 -5.75 -0.36
N GLY A 307 -17.03 -6.65 0.23
CA GLY A 307 -17.52 -7.62 1.22
C GLY A 307 -17.87 -6.99 2.57
N VAL A 308 -17.24 -5.87 2.95
CA VAL A 308 -17.55 -5.16 4.21
C VAL A 308 -18.85 -4.37 4.10
N TYR A 309 -19.06 -3.66 2.98
CA TYR A 309 -20.22 -2.78 2.79
C TYR A 309 -21.38 -3.43 2.03
N GLY A 310 -21.20 -4.66 1.52
CA GLY A 310 -22.27 -5.41 0.86
C GLY A 310 -22.73 -4.81 -0.48
N VAL A 311 -21.86 -4.06 -1.17
CA VAL A 311 -22.14 -3.48 -2.49
C VAL A 311 -21.26 -4.16 -3.53
N GLU A 312 -21.90 -4.80 -4.51
CA GLU A 312 -21.24 -5.55 -5.57
C GLU A 312 -20.95 -4.66 -6.79
N PRO A 313 -19.67 -4.43 -7.14
CA PRO A 313 -19.32 -3.73 -8.37
C PRO A 313 -19.46 -4.66 -9.59
N ASP A 314 -19.47 -4.09 -10.79
CA ASP A 314 -19.43 -4.87 -12.03
C ASP A 314 -18.02 -5.42 -12.31
N LEU A 315 -17.00 -4.63 -11.95
CA LEU A 315 -15.59 -4.98 -12.02
C LEU A 315 -14.89 -4.51 -10.73
N SER A 316 -13.85 -5.23 -10.30
CA SER A 316 -12.98 -4.78 -9.21
C SER A 316 -11.50 -5.01 -9.51
N CYS A 317 -10.66 -4.08 -9.06
CA CYS A 317 -9.22 -4.07 -9.30
C CYS A 317 -8.46 -4.29 -8.00
N TRP A 318 -7.57 -5.28 -7.94
CA TRP A 318 -6.91 -5.75 -6.72
C TRP A 318 -5.39 -5.73 -6.85
N GLY A 319 -4.69 -5.67 -5.73
CA GLY A 319 -3.23 -5.72 -5.72
C GLY A 319 -2.65 -5.61 -4.31
N LYS A 320 -1.45 -5.03 -4.23
CA LYS A 320 -0.76 -4.69 -2.97
C LYS A 320 -0.74 -5.86 -1.97
N ALA A 321 -1.60 -5.80 -0.96
CA ALA A 321 -1.63 -6.71 0.18
C ALA A 321 -1.87 -8.18 -0.22
N MET A 322 -2.52 -8.41 -1.38
CA MET A 322 -2.88 -9.77 -1.81
C MET A 322 -1.70 -10.72 -1.95
N ALA A 323 -0.48 -10.21 -2.18
CA ALA A 323 0.73 -11.03 -2.29
C ALA A 323 1.84 -10.61 -1.31
N ASN A 324 1.50 -9.91 -0.23
CA ASN A 324 2.40 -9.50 0.86
C ASN A 324 3.76 -8.94 0.38
N GLY A 325 3.73 -8.01 -0.58
CA GLY A 325 4.93 -7.35 -1.14
C GLY A 325 5.44 -7.91 -2.47
N PHE A 326 4.99 -9.10 -2.90
CA PHE A 326 5.28 -9.61 -4.24
C PHE A 326 4.41 -8.90 -5.30
N PRO A 327 4.91 -8.71 -6.54
CA PRO A 327 4.18 -8.00 -7.57
C PRO A 327 3.01 -8.86 -8.07
N LEU A 328 1.80 -8.49 -7.65
CA LEU A 328 0.57 -9.09 -8.14
C LEU A 328 -0.55 -8.06 -8.10
N ALA A 329 -1.30 -8.02 -9.19
CA ALA A 329 -2.57 -7.32 -9.30
C ALA A 329 -3.59 -8.23 -9.99
N ALA A 330 -4.87 -7.90 -9.88
CA ALA A 330 -5.93 -8.64 -10.56
C ALA A 330 -7.06 -7.72 -11.00
N LEU A 331 -7.59 -7.98 -12.19
CA LEU A 331 -8.91 -7.51 -12.61
C LEU A 331 -9.91 -8.65 -12.43
N ALA A 332 -11.00 -8.39 -11.74
CA ALA A 332 -12.07 -9.35 -11.47
C ALA A 332 -13.43 -8.80 -11.87
N GLY A 333 -14.36 -9.66 -12.23
CA GLY A 333 -15.75 -9.25 -12.43
C GLY A 333 -16.62 -10.30 -13.12
N LYS A 334 -17.80 -9.86 -13.54
CA LYS A 334 -18.82 -10.71 -14.15
C LYS A 334 -18.36 -11.30 -15.49
N ARG A 335 -18.70 -12.56 -15.74
CA ARG A 335 -18.29 -13.30 -16.94
C ARG A 335 -18.72 -12.61 -18.23
N GLU A 336 -19.94 -12.09 -18.26
CA GLU A 336 -20.52 -11.40 -19.41
C GLU A 336 -19.69 -10.20 -19.89
N TYR A 337 -18.97 -9.53 -18.98
CA TYR A 337 -18.08 -8.43 -19.32
C TYR A 337 -16.68 -8.94 -19.62
N MET A 338 -16.14 -9.81 -18.76
CA MET A 338 -14.76 -10.31 -18.87
C MET A 338 -14.50 -11.10 -20.16
N GLU A 339 -15.50 -11.82 -20.70
CA GLU A 339 -15.37 -12.57 -21.96
C GLU A 339 -15.25 -11.68 -23.20
N LEU A 340 -15.48 -10.36 -23.12
CA LEU A 340 -15.08 -9.44 -24.20
C LEU A 340 -13.56 -9.43 -24.42
N GLY A 341 -12.77 -9.73 -23.37
CA GLY A 341 -11.33 -10.00 -23.50
C GLY A 341 -10.99 -11.46 -23.81
N GLY A 342 -12.00 -12.34 -23.82
CA GLY A 342 -11.87 -13.79 -23.88
C GLY A 342 -12.07 -14.35 -25.28
N LEU A 343 -12.58 -15.59 -25.33
CA LEU A 343 -12.87 -16.32 -26.57
C LEU A 343 -14.36 -16.65 -26.70
N ARG A 344 -15.18 -16.34 -25.68
CA ARG A 344 -16.63 -16.60 -25.69
C ARG A 344 -17.42 -15.32 -26.00
N THR A 345 -17.10 -14.67 -27.11
CA THR A 345 -17.79 -13.47 -27.58
C THR A 345 -17.83 -13.41 -29.10
N GLU A 346 -18.95 -12.92 -29.64
CA GLU A 346 -19.08 -12.56 -31.07
C GLU A 346 -18.88 -11.04 -31.30
N ARG A 347 -18.79 -10.24 -30.23
CA ARG A 347 -18.47 -8.80 -30.29
C ARG A 347 -16.98 -8.58 -30.50
N ASP A 348 -16.63 -7.38 -30.94
CA ASP A 348 -15.23 -6.91 -31.01
C ASP A 348 -14.51 -7.14 -29.67
N ARG A 349 -13.37 -7.82 -29.75
CA ARG A 349 -12.60 -8.22 -28.58
C ARG A 349 -11.79 -7.06 -28.03
N VAL A 350 -11.73 -6.99 -26.71
CA VAL A 350 -10.86 -6.07 -25.98
C VAL A 350 -9.49 -6.72 -25.81
N PHE A 351 -8.42 -6.01 -26.14
CA PHE A 351 -7.10 -6.37 -25.63
C PHE A 351 -7.06 -6.05 -24.13
N LEU A 352 -7.55 -6.98 -23.31
CA LEU A 352 -7.87 -6.72 -21.91
C LEU A 352 -6.61 -6.54 -21.06
N LEU A 353 -5.90 -7.63 -20.83
CA LEU A 353 -4.63 -7.71 -20.10
C LEU A 353 -3.82 -8.80 -20.78
N SER A 354 -2.60 -8.52 -21.21
CA SER A 354 -1.73 -9.55 -21.77
C SER A 354 -0.31 -9.09 -21.56
N THR A 355 0.32 -9.62 -20.53
CA THR A 355 1.65 -9.22 -20.11
C THR A 355 2.50 -10.48 -19.96
N THR A 356 3.77 -10.39 -20.37
CA THR A 356 4.72 -11.52 -20.31
C THR A 356 4.78 -12.11 -18.91
N HIS A 357 4.82 -11.25 -17.89
CA HIS A 357 4.99 -11.68 -16.51
C HIS A 357 3.67 -11.91 -15.76
N GLY A 358 2.50 -11.57 -16.31
CA GLY A 358 1.23 -11.58 -15.58
C GLY A 358 1.03 -12.79 -14.64
N PRO A 359 1.17 -14.03 -15.14
CA PRO A 359 1.01 -15.24 -14.35
C PRO A 359 2.30 -15.81 -13.74
N GLU A 360 3.38 -15.03 -13.60
CA GLU A 360 4.62 -15.54 -13.00
C GLU A 360 4.37 -16.22 -11.64
N THR A 361 5.00 -17.39 -11.46
CA THR A 361 4.61 -18.39 -10.47
C THR A 361 4.96 -18.02 -9.04
N ALA A 362 5.99 -17.20 -8.79
CA ALA A 362 6.39 -16.82 -7.43
C ALA A 362 5.35 -15.90 -6.78
N SER A 363 4.86 -14.87 -7.48
CA SER A 363 3.77 -14.02 -6.97
C SER A 363 2.46 -14.77 -6.77
N LEU A 364 2.14 -15.75 -7.61
CA LEU A 364 0.96 -16.60 -7.41
C LEU A 364 1.11 -17.51 -6.18
N ALA A 365 2.30 -18.07 -5.96
CA ALA A 365 2.59 -18.84 -4.75
C ALA A 365 2.50 -17.96 -3.50
N ALA A 366 3.06 -16.76 -3.54
CA ALA A 366 2.95 -15.77 -2.47
C ALA A 366 1.49 -15.44 -2.16
N PHE A 367 0.68 -15.18 -3.20
CA PHE A 367 -0.76 -14.94 -3.05
C PHE A 367 -1.48 -16.10 -2.36
N ARG A 368 -1.24 -17.34 -2.80
CA ARG A 368 -1.91 -18.50 -2.17
C ARG A 368 -1.49 -18.70 -0.71
N ALA A 369 -0.23 -18.41 -0.37
CA ALA A 369 0.21 -18.41 1.03
C ALA A 369 -0.46 -17.30 1.86
N VAL A 370 -0.67 -16.11 1.28
CA VAL A 370 -1.46 -15.04 1.90
C VAL A 370 -2.91 -15.49 2.11
N VAL A 371 -3.56 -16.06 1.08
CA VAL A 371 -4.93 -16.58 1.20
C VAL A 371 -5.03 -17.62 2.32
N HIS A 372 -4.05 -18.53 2.42
CA HIS A 372 -4.00 -19.50 3.50
C HIS A 372 -3.95 -18.81 4.87
N ALA A 373 -3.02 -17.87 5.06
CA ALA A 373 -2.90 -17.12 6.32
C ALA A 373 -4.19 -16.37 6.69
N TYR A 374 -4.89 -15.78 5.72
CA TYR A 374 -6.16 -15.08 5.95
C TYR A 374 -7.34 -16.03 6.23
N ARG A 375 -7.26 -17.30 5.84
CA ARG A 375 -8.26 -18.33 6.16
C ARG A 375 -8.02 -19.00 7.51
N THR A 376 -6.76 -19.10 7.95
CA THR A 376 -6.39 -19.84 9.17
C THR A 376 -6.04 -18.95 10.36
N GLU A 377 -5.74 -17.68 10.11
CA GLU A 377 -5.43 -16.69 11.13
C GLU A 377 -6.36 -15.48 10.98
N ASP A 378 -6.20 -14.46 11.84
CA ASP A 378 -6.89 -13.18 11.71
C ASP A 378 -5.90 -12.01 11.55
N PRO A 379 -5.29 -11.83 10.35
CA PRO A 379 -4.41 -10.69 10.09
C PRO A 379 -5.14 -9.34 10.18
N VAL A 380 -6.41 -9.28 9.77
CA VAL A 380 -7.18 -8.03 9.77
C VAL A 380 -7.46 -7.58 11.20
N GLY A 381 -7.92 -8.48 12.07
CA GLY A 381 -8.14 -8.19 13.48
C GLY A 381 -6.86 -7.73 14.20
N ARG A 382 -5.71 -8.31 13.88
CA ARG A 382 -4.40 -7.86 14.40
C ARG A 382 -4.03 -6.45 13.94
N MET A 383 -4.20 -6.15 12.64
CA MET A 383 -3.97 -4.79 12.11
C MET A 383 -4.88 -3.76 12.78
N GLU A 384 -6.15 -4.11 12.94
CA GLU A 384 -7.18 -3.29 13.59
C GLU A 384 -6.88 -3.07 15.08
N HIS A 385 -6.44 -4.11 15.80
CA HIS A 385 -6.04 -4.01 17.20
C HIS A 385 -4.84 -3.08 17.39
N ALA A 386 -3.75 -3.31 16.65
CA ALA A 386 -2.57 -2.46 16.69
C ALA A 386 -2.91 -1.01 16.31
N GLY A 387 -3.79 -0.84 15.32
CA GLY A 387 -4.31 0.45 14.89
C GLY A 387 -5.06 1.19 16.00
N ARG A 388 -5.97 0.51 16.71
CA ARG A 388 -6.74 1.13 17.81
C ARG A 388 -5.85 1.54 18.97
N LEU A 389 -4.91 0.68 19.37
CA LEU A 389 -3.93 1.00 20.41
C LEU A 389 -3.10 2.23 20.03
N LEU A 390 -2.61 2.27 18.78
CA LEU A 390 -1.84 3.40 18.28
C LEU A 390 -2.67 4.68 18.23
N ALA A 391 -3.92 4.61 17.73
CA ALA A 391 -4.82 5.75 17.66
C ALA A 391 -5.07 6.35 19.04
N HIS A 392 -5.39 5.50 20.00
CA HIS A 392 -5.65 5.89 21.38
C HIS A 392 -4.40 6.51 22.02
N GLY A 393 -3.25 5.83 21.96
CA GLY A 393 -2.02 6.32 22.58
C GLY A 393 -1.51 7.62 21.96
N VAL A 394 -1.61 7.79 20.64
CA VAL A 394 -1.26 9.05 19.96
C VAL A 394 -2.21 10.17 20.37
N THR A 395 -3.52 9.91 20.38
CA THR A 395 -4.52 10.92 20.76
C THR A 395 -4.31 11.38 22.20
N GLU A 396 -4.07 10.46 23.14
CA GLU A 396 -3.77 10.80 24.53
C GLU A 396 -2.47 11.60 24.67
N ALA A 397 -1.40 11.21 23.97
CA ALA A 397 -0.12 11.90 24.02
C ALA A 397 -0.24 13.34 23.49
N VAL A 398 -0.97 13.53 22.38
CA VAL A 398 -1.23 14.85 21.79
C VAL A 398 -2.07 15.72 22.72
N ALA A 399 -3.16 15.19 23.28
CA ALA A 399 -4.03 15.92 24.19
C ALA A 399 -3.27 16.33 25.46
N ALA A 400 -2.44 15.45 26.02
CA ALA A 400 -1.60 15.77 27.18
C ALA A 400 -0.57 16.87 26.90
N ALA A 401 -0.18 17.06 25.64
CA ALA A 401 0.71 18.15 25.20
C ALA A 401 -0.05 19.43 24.82
N GLY A 402 -1.39 19.43 24.81
CA GLY A 402 -2.20 20.57 24.37
C GLY A 402 -2.07 20.90 22.88
N LEU A 403 -1.88 19.88 22.03
CA LEU A 403 -1.62 20.02 20.58
C LEU A 403 -2.69 19.37 19.70
N ASP A 404 -3.88 19.10 20.23
CA ASP A 404 -4.97 18.39 19.54
C ASP A 404 -5.51 19.13 18.30
N GLU A 405 -5.45 20.46 18.29
CA GLU A 405 -5.78 21.25 17.10
C GLU A 405 -4.75 21.09 15.97
N TYR A 406 -3.52 20.66 16.29
CA TYR A 406 -2.40 20.68 15.35
C TYR A 406 -1.94 19.31 14.88
N VAL A 407 -1.98 18.29 15.74
CA VAL A 407 -1.60 16.92 15.40
C VAL A 407 -2.78 16.00 15.64
N SER A 408 -3.14 15.17 14.68
CA SER A 408 -4.21 14.18 14.86
C SER A 408 -3.98 12.94 14.02
N VAL A 409 -4.74 11.89 14.28
CA VAL A 409 -4.79 10.67 13.46
C VAL A 409 -6.21 10.46 12.96
N VAL A 410 -6.35 10.07 11.71
CA VAL A 410 -7.65 9.86 11.04
C VAL A 410 -7.62 8.61 10.19
N GLY A 411 -8.82 8.09 9.89
CA GLY A 411 -9.01 6.90 9.09
C GLY A 411 -9.28 5.64 9.91
N ARG A 412 -9.48 4.53 9.20
CA ARG A 412 -9.68 3.21 9.81
C ARG A 412 -8.44 2.78 10.60
N PRO A 413 -8.57 2.12 11.77
CA PRO A 413 -7.41 1.72 12.57
C PRO A 413 -6.31 0.98 11.80
N SER A 414 -6.66 0.07 10.89
CA SER A 414 -5.70 -0.65 10.04
C SER A 414 -5.06 0.16 8.89
N CYS A 415 -5.46 1.42 8.69
CA CYS A 415 -5.05 2.26 7.56
C CYS A 415 -4.97 3.77 7.90
N MET A 416 -4.58 4.12 9.12
CA MET A 416 -4.59 5.52 9.57
C MET A 416 -3.52 6.38 8.91
N VAL A 417 -3.83 7.67 8.76
CA VAL A 417 -2.88 8.73 8.45
C VAL A 417 -2.81 9.71 9.62
N PHE A 418 -1.62 10.25 9.88
CA PHE A 418 -1.49 11.37 10.80
C PHE A 418 -1.58 12.69 10.03
N VAL A 419 -2.21 13.68 10.64
CA VAL A 419 -2.38 15.03 10.12
C VAL A 419 -1.61 15.99 11.01
N THR A 420 -0.85 16.88 10.39
CA THR A 420 0.00 17.87 11.04
C THR A 420 -0.30 19.25 10.46
N ARG A 421 -0.58 20.23 11.31
CA ARG A 421 -0.97 21.59 10.94
C ARG A 421 -0.02 22.65 11.46
N GLY A 422 0.05 23.77 10.76
CA GLY A 422 0.74 24.96 11.23
C GLY A 422 -0.06 25.75 12.27
N PRO A 423 0.45 26.91 12.70
CA PRO A 423 -0.20 27.78 13.69
C PRO A 423 -1.55 28.33 13.24
N ASP A 424 -1.79 28.34 11.92
CA ASP A 424 -3.05 28.72 11.28
C ASP A 424 -4.12 27.61 11.28
N GLY A 425 -3.80 26.43 11.84
CA GLY A 425 -4.67 25.27 11.83
C GLY A 425 -4.79 24.58 10.46
N ALA A 426 -3.99 24.97 9.47
CA ALA A 426 -4.01 24.36 8.13
C ALA A 426 -2.95 23.26 7.98
N PRO A 427 -3.21 22.18 7.22
CA PRO A 427 -2.19 21.17 6.91
C PRO A 427 -0.92 21.79 6.32
N SER A 428 0.24 21.47 6.88
CA SER A 428 1.51 22.11 6.48
C SER A 428 2.62 21.10 6.24
N GLN A 429 3.27 21.18 5.07
CA GLN A 429 4.41 20.31 4.73
C GLN A 429 5.62 20.58 5.64
N ALA A 430 5.82 21.82 6.09
CA ALA A 430 6.93 22.17 6.98
C ALA A 430 6.78 21.48 8.35
N TYR A 431 5.60 21.60 8.96
CA TYR A 431 5.29 20.96 10.24
C TYR A 431 5.20 19.43 10.12
N ARG A 432 4.69 18.93 8.99
CA ARG A 432 4.76 17.50 8.65
C ARG A 432 6.19 16.99 8.63
N THR A 433 7.10 17.74 8.02
CA THR A 433 8.51 17.35 7.94
C THR A 433 9.16 17.36 9.31
N LEU A 434 8.84 18.35 10.15
CA LEU A 434 9.34 18.40 11.52
C LEU A 434 8.88 17.18 12.34
N PHE A 435 7.60 16.81 12.23
CA PHE A 435 7.09 15.61 12.89
C PHE A 435 7.79 14.34 12.39
N LEU A 436 7.94 14.18 11.07
CA LEU A 436 8.67 13.06 10.45
C LEU A 436 10.14 12.99 10.92
N GLN A 437 10.82 14.13 10.99
CA GLN A 437 12.19 14.23 11.49
C GLN A 437 12.30 13.67 12.92
N GLU A 438 11.40 14.10 13.79
CA GLU A 438 11.43 13.67 15.19
C GLU A 438 11.04 12.20 15.36
N LEU A 439 10.15 11.66 14.53
CA LEU A 439 9.86 10.22 14.48
C LEU A 439 11.07 9.40 14.03
N LEU A 440 11.75 9.82 12.96
CA LEU A 440 12.95 9.15 12.44
C LEU A 440 14.06 9.09 13.49
N ARG A 441 14.29 10.20 14.20
CA ARG A 441 15.25 10.27 15.31
C ARG A 441 14.98 9.26 16.43
N ARG A 442 13.73 8.82 16.55
CA ARG A 442 13.25 7.94 17.63
C ARG A 442 12.92 6.53 17.13
N GLY A 443 13.43 6.15 15.94
CA GLY A 443 13.29 4.79 15.43
C GLY A 443 11.90 4.47 14.90
N VAL A 444 11.17 5.46 14.36
CA VAL A 444 9.90 5.26 13.66
C VAL A 444 10.03 5.74 12.22
N LEU A 445 9.76 4.86 11.26
CA LEU A 445 9.73 5.17 9.84
C LEU A 445 8.31 5.03 9.31
N GLY A 446 7.69 6.13 8.89
CA GLY A 446 6.37 6.07 8.29
C GLY A 446 5.85 7.42 7.86
N GLN A 447 5.35 7.51 6.63
CA GLN A 447 4.61 8.69 6.15
C GLN A 447 3.15 8.71 6.65
N SER A 448 2.70 7.63 7.28
CA SER A 448 1.37 7.45 7.85
C SER A 448 1.45 6.37 8.94
N PHE A 449 0.39 6.20 9.72
CA PHE A 449 0.31 5.17 10.77
C PHE A 449 -0.51 3.97 10.31
N ILE A 450 -0.13 3.44 9.14
CA ILE A 450 -0.78 2.26 8.55
C ILE A 450 -0.11 1.02 9.11
N THR A 451 -0.89 0.19 9.81
CA THR A 451 -0.39 -1.01 10.49
C THR A 451 -0.34 -2.23 9.57
N SER A 452 0.38 -3.24 10.06
CA SER A 452 0.43 -4.61 9.55
C SER A 452 0.18 -5.57 10.72
N ALA A 453 -0.18 -6.81 10.43
CA ALA A 453 -0.42 -7.86 11.42
C ALA A 453 0.85 -8.26 12.20
N ALA A 454 2.02 -7.77 11.79
CA ALA A 454 3.30 -7.97 12.47
C ALA A 454 3.59 -6.94 13.56
N HIS A 455 2.80 -5.85 13.64
CA HIS A 455 2.96 -4.87 14.73
C HIS A 455 2.48 -5.47 16.04
N THR A 456 3.38 -5.58 17.01
CA THR A 456 3.03 -6.00 18.37
C THR A 456 2.65 -4.80 19.23
N ASP A 457 2.01 -5.05 20.38
CA ASP A 457 1.72 -4.02 21.37
C ASP A 457 3.00 -3.28 21.83
N ALA A 458 4.15 -3.97 21.87
CA ALA A 458 5.44 -3.35 22.20
C ALA A 458 5.94 -2.41 21.09
N ASP A 459 5.75 -2.77 19.81
CA ASP A 459 6.09 -1.89 18.69
C ASP A 459 5.18 -0.66 18.68
N VAL A 460 3.88 -0.83 18.96
CA VAL A 460 2.93 0.27 19.09
C VAL A 460 3.30 1.18 20.26
N SER A 461 3.62 0.63 21.43
CA SER A 461 4.06 1.40 22.59
C SER A 461 5.31 2.23 22.28
N ALA A 462 6.31 1.64 21.62
CA ALA A 462 7.53 2.34 21.22
C ALA A 462 7.22 3.53 20.28
N THR A 463 6.26 3.37 19.38
CA THR A 463 5.82 4.46 18.49
C THR A 463 5.08 5.56 19.26
N VAL A 464 4.21 5.21 20.21
CA VAL A 464 3.52 6.20 21.06
C VAL A 464 4.53 6.99 21.90
N ASP A 465 5.54 6.33 22.45
CA ASP A 465 6.63 7.00 23.19
C ASP A 465 7.44 7.93 22.26
N ALA A 466 7.71 7.49 21.03
CA ALA A 466 8.38 8.33 20.03
C ALA A 466 7.56 9.58 19.68
N VAL A 467 6.24 9.43 19.50
CA VAL A 467 5.32 10.56 19.28
C VAL A 467 5.33 11.49 20.48
N ARG A 468 5.16 10.97 21.70
CA ARG A 468 5.18 11.76 22.94
C ARG A 468 6.45 12.59 23.07
N ALA A 469 7.59 12.00 22.73
CA ALA A 469 8.89 12.68 22.78
C ALA A 469 9.13 13.65 21.61
N ALA A 470 8.37 13.55 20.51
CA ALA A 470 8.42 14.48 19.38
C ALA A 470 7.58 15.76 19.63
N LEU A 471 6.48 15.64 20.38
CA LEU A 471 5.52 16.72 20.62
C LEU A 471 6.12 18.00 21.23
N PRO A 472 7.08 17.97 22.18
CA PRO A 472 7.68 19.20 22.70
C PRO A 472 8.34 20.06 21.61
N VAL A 473 9.07 19.45 20.68
CA VAL A 473 9.71 20.17 19.55
C VAL A 473 8.66 20.76 18.63
N TYR A 474 7.58 20.02 18.37
CA TYR A 474 6.45 20.50 17.60
C TYR A 474 5.75 21.68 18.29
N GLY A 475 5.54 21.59 19.61
CA GLY A 475 4.96 22.66 20.42
C GLY A 475 5.77 23.94 20.37
N THR A 476 7.10 23.85 20.51
CA THR A 476 8.00 25.00 20.31
C THR A 476 7.83 25.63 18.93
N ALA A 477 7.65 24.84 17.87
CA ALA A 477 7.41 25.36 16.52
C ALA A 477 6.05 26.06 16.38
N ILE A 478 5.02 25.61 17.10
CA ILE A 478 3.71 26.26 17.13
C ILE A 478 3.80 27.59 17.88
N GLU A 479 4.40 27.60 19.07
CA GLU A 479 4.60 28.82 19.88
C GLU A 479 5.42 29.88 19.14
N ALA A 480 6.48 29.46 18.43
CA ALA A 480 7.32 30.35 17.64
C ALA A 480 6.68 30.80 16.31
N GLY A 481 5.61 30.14 15.88
CA GLY A 481 4.99 30.39 14.57
C GLY A 481 5.83 29.97 13.36
N THR A 482 6.90 29.18 13.57
CA THR A 482 7.84 28.75 12.52
C THR A 482 8.54 27.44 12.89
N VAL A 483 8.96 26.69 11.86
CA VAL A 483 9.86 25.52 12.03
C VAL A 483 11.34 25.87 11.82
N GLU A 484 11.65 27.14 11.52
CA GLU A 484 13.01 27.60 11.29
C GLU A 484 13.88 27.41 12.54
N GLY A 485 15.09 26.89 12.35
CA GLY A 485 15.99 26.52 13.46
C GLY A 485 15.66 25.17 14.13
N LEU A 486 14.49 24.57 13.87
CA LEU A 486 14.10 23.24 14.36
C LEU A 486 14.19 22.16 13.27
N LEU A 487 13.96 22.55 12.01
CA LEU A 487 14.00 21.65 10.86
C LEU A 487 15.39 21.53 10.24
N GLU A 488 15.80 20.31 9.91
CA GLU A 488 17.04 20.00 9.20
C GLU A 488 16.77 19.76 7.70
N GLY A 489 17.11 20.78 6.90
CA GLY A 489 16.93 20.75 5.45
C GLY A 489 15.54 21.19 5.00
N ARG A 490 15.26 21.05 3.70
CA ARG A 490 14.00 21.49 3.11
C ARG A 490 12.83 20.58 3.51
N PRO A 491 11.61 21.13 3.67
CA PRO A 491 10.39 20.33 3.86
C PRO A 491 10.13 19.32 2.75
N VAL A 492 9.37 18.27 3.07
CA VAL A 492 8.78 17.36 2.08
C VAL A 492 7.89 18.12 1.08
N ALA A 493 7.62 17.52 -0.08
CA ALA A 493 6.75 18.09 -1.10
C ALA A 493 5.71 17.07 -1.60
N PRO A 494 4.52 17.51 -2.04
CA PRO A 494 3.55 16.63 -2.69
C PRO A 494 4.19 15.86 -3.86
N ALA A 495 3.95 14.55 -3.91
CA ALA A 495 4.54 13.69 -4.94
C ALA A 495 4.09 14.09 -6.36
N LEU A 496 2.79 14.32 -6.57
CA LEU A 496 2.23 14.76 -7.86
C LEU A 496 2.22 16.29 -7.93
N ARG A 497 3.18 16.85 -8.67
CA ARG A 497 3.36 18.29 -8.87
C ARG A 497 3.97 18.60 -10.23
N ARG A 498 3.75 19.82 -10.72
CA ARG A 498 4.15 20.25 -12.07
C ARG A 498 5.67 20.29 -12.29
N SER A 499 6.43 20.66 -11.27
CA SER A 499 7.89 20.78 -11.37
C SER A 499 8.56 20.20 -10.13
N ALA A 500 9.86 19.93 -10.21
CA ALA A 500 10.61 19.39 -9.09
C ALA A 500 10.68 20.33 -7.87
N HIS A 501 10.40 21.64 -8.04
CA HIS A 501 10.32 22.60 -6.93
C HIS A 501 9.24 22.21 -5.90
N PRO A 502 9.44 22.52 -4.60
CA PRO A 502 10.61 23.19 -4.01
C PRO A 502 11.83 22.27 -3.80
N ARG A 503 11.72 21.00 -4.22
CA ARG A 503 12.68 19.91 -3.97
C ARG A 503 13.63 19.62 -5.14
N LEU A 504 13.82 20.59 -6.04
CA LEU A 504 14.79 20.49 -7.12
C LEU A 504 16.19 20.21 -6.52
N LEU A 505 16.92 19.26 -7.09
CA LEU A 505 18.26 18.91 -6.64
C LEU A 505 19.24 20.05 -6.95
N ARG A 506 20.17 20.31 -6.02
CA ARG A 506 21.21 21.33 -6.21
C ARG A 506 22.14 20.89 -7.35
N GLY A 507 22.52 21.82 -8.22
CA GLY A 507 23.39 21.52 -9.37
C GLY A 507 22.66 20.97 -10.60
N ALA A 508 21.34 20.76 -10.55
CA ALA A 508 20.54 20.52 -11.74
C ALA A 508 20.47 21.82 -12.56
N SER A 509 21.38 21.99 -13.52
CA SER A 509 21.33 23.11 -14.46
C SER A 509 20.05 23.05 -15.28
N SER A 510 19.40 24.20 -15.51
CA SER A 510 18.27 24.38 -16.44
C SER A 510 18.70 24.25 -17.91
N GLY A 511 19.43 23.19 -18.25
CA GLY A 511 20.08 22.98 -19.55
C GLY A 511 19.13 22.58 -20.68
N VAL A 512 17.85 22.92 -20.59
CA VAL A 512 16.95 22.84 -21.74
C VAL A 512 16.74 24.27 -22.22
N ASN A 513 17.51 24.66 -23.26
CA ASN A 513 17.17 25.79 -24.10
C ASN A 513 15.69 25.65 -24.46
N ARG A 514 14.86 26.55 -23.94
CA ARG A 514 13.52 26.77 -24.47
C ARG A 514 13.71 27.70 -25.66
N ASP A 515 14.02 27.10 -26.81
CA ASP A 515 13.77 27.73 -28.10
C ASP A 515 12.32 27.49 -28.51
#